data_AF-A0A2G4G1E5-F1
#
_entry.id   AF-A0A2G4G1E5-F1
#
_cell.length_a   1.000
_cell.length_b   1.000
_cell.length_c   1.000
_cell.angle_alpha   90.00
_cell.angle_beta   90.00
_cell.angle_gamma   90.00
#
_symmetry.space_group_name_H-M   'P 1'
#
loop_
_entity.id
_entity.type
_entity.pdbx_description
1 polymer ?
#
loop_
_entity_poly.entity_id
_entity_poly.type
_entity_poly.pdbx_seq_one_letter_code
_entity_poly.pdbx_strand_id
1 'polypeptide(L)'
;MSSTPSNRGLQIFLMSAQINKHKKQGKADQGFTLAELMIVIVIVGILSAVAIPQFMRQTKKAVATEAVSQSSAITKLAAVYNLETPIKNADETCAAYMETARTGNKFTYSCSGSASEFVVTASGTTGENSEGIKVVQSSNLESGAIGKPVISGI
;
A
#
# COMPACT_ATOMS: atom_id res chain seq x y z
N MET A 1 -45.66 37.71 -83.12
CA MET A 1 -44.82 38.43 -82.14
C MET A 1 -45.00 37.72 -80.80
N SER A 2 -44.00 36.96 -80.32
CA SER A 2 -42.97 37.46 -79.38
C SER A 2 -43.63 38.10 -78.15
N SER A 3 -43.70 37.44 -76.99
CA SER A 3 -42.53 37.34 -76.12
C SER A 3 -42.79 36.40 -74.93
N THR A 4 -41.71 35.74 -74.52
CA THR A 4 -41.57 34.71 -73.48
C THR A 4 -41.93 35.17 -72.06
N PRO A 5 -42.48 34.28 -71.20
CA PRO A 5 -42.73 34.59 -69.80
C PRO A 5 -41.45 34.66 -68.95
N SER A 6 -41.51 35.57 -67.98
CA SER A 6 -40.50 36.00 -67.02
C SER A 6 -39.90 34.86 -66.17
N ASN A 7 -38.58 34.94 -66.02
CA ASN A 7 -37.65 33.95 -65.52
C ASN A 7 -37.60 33.91 -63.97
N ARG A 8 -38.71 33.54 -63.31
CA ARG A 8 -38.78 33.40 -61.83
C ARG A 8 -38.41 32.01 -61.31
N GLY A 9 -38.32 31.00 -62.17
CA GLY A 9 -37.95 29.63 -61.78
C GLY A 9 -36.46 29.48 -61.45
N LEU A 10 -35.59 30.26 -62.10
CA LEU A 10 -34.14 30.07 -62.01
C LEU A 10 -33.54 30.61 -60.71
N GLN A 11 -34.13 31.66 -60.11
CA GLN A 11 -33.67 32.23 -58.82
C GLN A 11 -34.01 31.30 -57.64
N ILE A 12 -35.13 30.57 -57.68
CA ILE A 12 -35.48 29.58 -56.66
C ILE A 12 -34.63 28.32 -56.81
N PHE A 13 -34.28 27.94 -58.05
CA PHE A 13 -33.46 26.75 -58.32
C PHE A 13 -31.98 26.95 -57.98
N LEU A 14 -31.43 28.17 -58.13
CA LEU A 14 -30.05 28.47 -57.76
C LEU A 14 -29.84 28.61 -56.25
N MET A 15 -30.88 28.97 -55.49
CA MET A 15 -30.80 29.17 -54.04
C MET A 15 -31.00 27.88 -53.22
N SER A 16 -31.64 26.84 -53.79
CA SER A 16 -31.74 25.52 -53.14
C SER A 16 -30.54 24.61 -53.42
N ALA A 17 -29.80 24.83 -54.52
CA ALA A 17 -28.62 24.04 -54.87
C ALA A 17 -27.38 24.26 -53.97
N GLN A 18 -27.44 25.17 -52.99
CA GLN A 18 -26.32 25.49 -52.09
C GLN A 18 -26.53 25.06 -50.62
N ILE A 19 -27.67 24.47 -50.25
CA ILE A 19 -27.91 24.08 -48.84
C ILE A 19 -27.72 22.57 -48.65
N ASN A 20 -26.49 22.09 -48.86
CA ASN A 20 -25.96 20.94 -48.11
C ASN A 20 -24.46 20.76 -48.35
N LYS A 21 -23.65 21.64 -47.75
CA LYS A 21 -22.20 21.44 -47.65
C LYS A 21 -21.73 21.46 -46.20
N HIS A 22 -22.49 20.87 -45.30
CA HIS A 22 -21.94 20.39 -44.03
C HIS A 22 -21.34 19.01 -44.25
N LYS A 23 -20.16 18.98 -44.89
CA LYS A 23 -19.24 17.85 -44.75
C LYS A 23 -18.81 17.86 -43.28
N LYS A 24 -19.60 17.23 -42.40
CA LYS A 24 -19.11 16.78 -41.10
C LYS A 24 -17.94 15.87 -41.43
N GLN A 25 -16.72 16.40 -41.32
CA GLN A 25 -15.58 15.57 -40.97
C GLN A 25 -15.95 15.00 -39.60
N GLY A 26 -16.64 13.85 -39.61
CA GLY A 26 -16.69 13.02 -38.42
C GLY A 26 -15.23 12.81 -38.06
N LYS A 27 -14.80 13.35 -36.91
CA LYS A 27 -13.59 12.86 -36.28
C LYS A 27 -13.76 11.35 -36.29
N ALA A 28 -12.90 10.65 -37.01
CA ALA A 28 -12.90 9.20 -36.94
C ALA A 28 -12.62 8.92 -35.46
N ASP A 29 -13.65 8.49 -34.73
CA ASP A 29 -13.47 8.01 -33.36
C ASP A 29 -12.58 6.77 -33.50
N GLN A 30 -11.27 6.99 -33.40
CA GLN A 30 -10.26 5.95 -33.31
C GLN A 30 -10.43 5.28 -31.96
N GLY A 31 -11.43 4.40 -31.88
CA GLY A 31 -11.63 3.52 -30.74
C GLY A 31 -10.50 2.50 -30.65
N PHE A 32 -10.19 2.09 -29.42
CA PHE A 32 -9.28 0.97 -29.17
C PHE A 32 -9.82 -0.30 -29.83
N THR A 33 -8.96 -1.05 -30.52
CA THR A 33 -9.38 -2.33 -31.10
C THR A 33 -9.48 -3.39 -29.99
N LEU A 34 -10.40 -4.35 -30.14
CA LEU A 34 -10.54 -5.46 -29.19
C LEU A 34 -9.25 -6.30 -29.12
N ALA A 35 -8.52 -6.40 -30.23
CA ALA A 35 -7.23 -7.10 -30.30
C ALA A 35 -6.14 -6.39 -29.48
N GLU A 36 -6.07 -5.05 -29.51
CA GLU A 36 -5.14 -4.29 -28.67
C GLU A 36 -5.45 -4.48 -27.18
N LEU A 37 -6.74 -4.43 -26.81
CA LEU A 37 -7.14 -4.66 -25.42
C LEU A 37 -6.78 -6.09 -24.98
N MET A 38 -6.96 -7.09 -25.84
CA MET A 38 -6.64 -8.48 -25.54
C MET A 38 -5.16 -8.70 -25.25
N ILE A 39 -4.27 -8.12 -26.05
CA ILE A 39 -2.82 -8.28 -25.83
C ILE A 39 -2.42 -7.58 -24.52
N VAL A 40 -3.00 -6.43 -24.21
CA VAL A 40 -2.73 -5.70 -22.96
C VAL A 40 -3.11 -6.54 -21.73
N ILE A 41 -4.31 -7.14 -21.71
CA ILE A 41 -4.72 -7.96 -20.56
C ILE A 41 -3.83 -9.20 -20.39
N VAL A 42 -3.34 -9.79 -21.48
CA VAL A 42 -2.43 -10.94 -21.42
C VAL A 42 -1.09 -10.52 -20.81
N ILE A 43 -0.52 -9.41 -21.25
CA ILE A 43 0.76 -8.91 -20.73
C ILE A 43 0.62 -8.50 -19.25
N VAL A 44 -0.43 -7.75 -18.90
CA VAL A 44 -0.70 -7.37 -17.50
C VAL A 44 -0.95 -8.61 -16.64
N GLY A 45 -1.63 -9.62 -17.17
CA GLY A 45 -1.82 -10.92 -16.51
C GLY A 45 -0.49 -11.58 -16.13
N ILE A 46 0.45 -11.69 -17.07
CA ILE A 46 1.77 -12.31 -16.84
C ILE A 46 2.57 -11.49 -15.81
N LEU A 47 2.62 -10.16 -15.97
CA LEU A 47 3.37 -9.29 -15.06
C LEU A 47 2.80 -9.31 -13.64
N SER A 48 1.46 -9.27 -13.51
CA SER A 48 0.79 -9.26 -12.20
C SER A 48 1.02 -10.54 -11.41
N ALA A 49 1.11 -11.70 -12.09
CA ALA A 49 1.35 -13.00 -11.45
C ALA A 49 2.68 -13.03 -10.68
N VAL A 50 3.72 -12.33 -11.15
CA VAL A 50 5.03 -12.26 -10.46
C VAL A 50 5.12 -11.03 -9.57
N ALA A 51 4.60 -9.88 -10.02
CA ALA A 51 4.75 -8.61 -9.31
C ALA A 51 3.98 -8.59 -7.99
N ILE A 52 2.75 -9.13 -7.95
CA ILE A 52 1.92 -9.12 -6.73
C ILE A 52 2.58 -9.87 -5.57
N PRO A 53 2.99 -11.14 -5.69
CA PRO A 53 3.59 -11.86 -4.56
C PRO A 53 4.91 -11.22 -4.12
N GLN A 54 5.71 -10.72 -5.07
CA GLN A 54 6.95 -10.01 -4.73
C GLN A 54 6.67 -8.71 -3.96
N PHE A 55 5.72 -7.90 -4.43
CA PHE A 55 5.34 -6.66 -3.77
C PHE A 55 4.81 -6.93 -2.35
N MET A 56 3.96 -7.94 -2.17
CA MET A 56 3.45 -8.34 -0.84
C MET A 56 4.57 -8.74 0.14
N ARG A 57 5.64 -9.41 -0.33
CA ARG A 57 6.78 -9.74 0.53
C ARG A 57 7.60 -8.51 0.91
N GLN A 58 7.76 -7.57 -0.02
CA GLN A 58 8.51 -6.34 0.25
C GLN A 58 7.78 -5.42 1.23
N THR A 59 6.45 -5.31 1.12
CA THR A 59 5.65 -4.57 2.10
C THR A 59 5.72 -5.22 3.47
N LYS A 60 5.60 -6.56 3.57
CA LYS A 60 5.80 -7.29 4.84
C LYS A 60 7.18 -7.04 5.46
N LYS A 61 8.25 -7.06 4.67
CA LYS A 61 9.62 -6.77 5.15
C LYS A 61 9.76 -5.34 5.68
N ALA A 62 9.17 -4.35 5.00
CA ALA A 62 9.17 -2.97 5.46
C ALA A 62 8.43 -2.82 6.80
N VAL A 63 7.25 -3.44 6.92
CA VAL A 63 6.42 -3.44 8.12
C VAL A 63 7.11 -4.18 9.29
N ALA A 64 7.79 -5.29 9.02
CA ALA A 64 8.60 -5.99 10.02
C ALA A 64 9.76 -5.12 10.54
N THR A 65 10.38 -4.31 9.68
CA THR A 65 11.47 -3.39 10.07
C THR A 65 10.96 -2.29 11.00
N GLU A 66 9.73 -1.80 10.78
CA GLU A 66 9.05 -0.86 11.69
C GLU A 66 8.92 -1.49 13.10
N ALA A 67 8.41 -2.72 13.19
CA ALA A 67 8.28 -3.44 14.46
C ALA A 67 9.63 -3.69 15.14
N VAL A 68 10.67 -4.09 14.40
CA VAL A 68 12.03 -4.27 14.93
C VAL A 68 12.55 -2.99 15.59
N SER A 69 12.34 -1.84 14.95
CA SER A 69 12.78 -0.55 15.50
C SER A 69 12.07 -0.23 16.82
N GLN A 70 10.76 -0.47 16.89
CA GLN A 70 9.94 -0.22 18.08
C GLN A 70 10.29 -1.20 19.20
N SER A 71 10.36 -2.51 18.93
CA SER A 71 10.76 -3.52 19.91
C SER A 71 12.15 -3.27 20.49
N SER A 72 13.09 -2.83 19.65
CA SER A 72 14.44 -2.44 20.10
C SER A 72 14.43 -1.22 21.01
N ALA A 73 13.60 -0.21 20.71
CA ALA A 73 13.44 0.97 21.55
C ALA A 73 12.85 0.62 22.92
N ILE A 74 11.78 -0.20 22.94
CA ILE A 74 11.14 -0.67 24.19
C ILE A 74 12.13 -1.45 25.04
N THR A 75 12.90 -2.35 24.42
CA THR A 75 13.91 -3.15 25.11
C THR A 75 15.01 -2.28 25.73
N LYS A 76 15.45 -1.23 25.02
CA LYS A 76 16.42 -0.25 25.57
C LYS A 76 15.85 0.51 26.76
N LEU A 77 14.59 0.96 26.67
CA LEU A 77 13.92 1.66 27.76
C LEU A 77 13.76 0.76 28.99
N ALA A 78 13.40 -0.51 28.79
CA ALA A 78 13.34 -1.48 29.89
C ALA A 78 14.71 -1.72 30.53
N ALA A 79 15.79 -1.80 29.74
CA ALA A 79 17.13 -1.93 30.28
C ALA A 79 17.56 -0.71 31.13
N VAL A 80 17.21 0.51 30.70
CA VAL A 80 17.45 1.73 31.49
C VAL A 80 16.61 1.73 32.76
N TYR A 81 15.32 1.43 32.65
CA TYR A 81 14.41 1.36 33.79
C TYR A 81 14.88 0.34 34.85
N ASN A 82 15.45 -0.78 34.41
CA ASN A 82 16.01 -1.80 35.30
C ASN A 82 17.15 -1.29 36.19
N LEU A 83 17.88 -0.24 35.77
CA LEU A 83 18.94 0.37 36.57
C LEU A 83 18.40 1.18 37.75
N GLU A 84 17.22 1.79 37.59
CA GLU A 84 16.56 2.58 38.63
C GLU A 84 15.71 1.70 39.54
N THR A 85 14.94 0.80 38.92
CA THR A 85 14.02 -0.12 39.58
C THR A 85 14.18 -1.52 38.96
N PRO A 86 14.89 -2.44 39.64
CA PRO A 86 15.15 -3.77 39.12
C PRO A 86 13.84 -4.50 38.76
N ILE A 87 13.75 -4.89 37.49
CA ILE A 87 12.64 -5.66 36.93
C ILE A 87 12.71 -7.07 37.52
N LYS A 88 11.72 -7.42 38.35
CA LYS A 88 11.59 -8.79 38.88
C LYS A 88 10.65 -9.63 38.03
N ASN A 89 9.57 -9.02 37.57
CA ASN A 89 8.61 -9.56 36.61
C ASN A 89 8.14 -8.39 35.73
N ALA A 90 8.28 -8.49 34.41
CA ALA A 90 7.69 -7.49 33.52
C ALA A 90 6.24 -7.85 33.19
N ASP A 91 5.42 -6.80 33.05
CA ASP A 91 4.01 -6.85 32.65
C ASP A 91 3.84 -7.30 31.20
N GLU A 92 2.86 -8.16 30.93
CA GLU A 92 2.48 -8.66 29.61
C GLU A 92 2.23 -7.52 28.61
N THR A 93 1.82 -6.34 29.06
CA THR A 93 1.34 -5.24 28.21
C THR A 93 2.39 -4.19 27.84
N CYS A 94 3.65 -4.35 28.27
CA CYS A 94 4.73 -3.39 28.06
C CYS A 94 4.48 -1.95 28.60
N ALA A 95 3.37 -1.69 29.30
CA ALA A 95 2.89 -0.34 29.59
C ALA A 95 3.91 0.52 30.37
N ALA A 96 4.68 -0.10 31.27
CA ALA A 96 5.70 0.58 32.05
C ALA A 96 6.92 1.05 31.23
N TYR A 97 7.11 0.51 30.02
CA TYR A 97 8.28 0.73 29.17
C TYR A 97 7.92 1.42 27.84
N MET A 98 6.65 1.83 27.71
CA MET A 98 6.06 2.37 26.50
C MET A 98 5.26 3.62 26.86
N GLU A 99 5.83 4.80 26.64
CA GLU A 99 5.04 6.02 26.81
C GLU A 99 4.09 6.24 25.62
N THR A 100 4.46 5.76 24.42
CA THR A 100 3.58 5.59 23.25
C THR A 100 4.33 4.73 22.21
N ALA A 101 4.30 3.39 22.28
CA ALA A 101 4.54 2.70 21.01
C ALA A 101 3.41 3.13 20.08
N ARG A 102 3.71 3.36 18.79
CA ARG A 102 2.65 3.46 17.79
C ARG A 102 1.99 2.09 17.70
N THR A 103 1.05 1.83 18.60
CA THR A 103 -0.04 0.87 18.44
C THR A 103 -0.99 1.41 17.38
N GLY A 104 -0.46 1.66 16.18
CA GLY A 104 -1.30 1.59 15.00
C GLY A 104 -1.82 0.14 14.91
N ASN A 105 -2.95 -0.06 14.24
CA ASN A 105 -3.61 -1.36 14.15
C ASN A 105 -2.74 -2.50 13.58
N LYS A 106 -1.51 -2.25 13.14
CA LYS A 106 -0.59 -3.22 12.54
C LYS A 106 0.04 -4.20 13.55
N PHE A 107 0.38 -3.78 14.77
CA PHE A 107 1.08 -4.67 15.72
C PHE A 107 0.53 -4.55 17.12
N THR A 108 0.42 -5.69 17.79
CA THR A 108 0.22 -5.81 19.23
C THR A 108 1.57 -6.14 19.88
N TYR A 109 1.95 -5.40 20.91
CA TYR A 109 3.17 -5.61 21.65
C TYR A 109 2.87 -6.29 22.98
N SER A 110 3.66 -7.30 23.31
CA SER A 110 3.69 -7.89 24.64
C SER A 110 5.10 -7.95 25.19
N CYS A 111 5.22 -7.81 26.51
CA CYS A 111 6.49 -7.84 27.21
C CYS A 111 6.50 -8.99 28.21
N SER A 112 7.67 -9.58 28.40
CA SER A 112 7.90 -10.54 29.47
C SER A 112 9.30 -10.29 30.00
N GLY A 113 9.49 -10.45 31.29
CA GLY A 113 10.75 -10.10 31.91
C GLY A 113 10.92 -10.78 33.23
N SER A 114 12.17 -11.11 33.53
CA SER A 114 12.66 -11.66 34.78
C SER A 114 13.83 -10.79 35.25
N ALA A 115 14.45 -11.14 36.38
CA ALA A 115 15.65 -10.44 36.86
C ALA A 115 16.82 -10.46 35.86
N SER A 116 16.89 -11.45 34.96
CA SER A 116 18.04 -11.66 34.07
C SER A 116 17.74 -11.37 32.60
N GLU A 117 16.47 -11.46 32.18
CA GLU A 117 16.10 -11.29 30.77
C GLU A 117 14.82 -10.45 30.63
N PHE A 118 14.77 -9.63 29.59
CA PHE A 118 13.59 -8.92 29.14
C PHE A 118 13.35 -9.18 27.66
N VAL A 119 12.10 -9.52 27.30
CA VAL A 119 11.69 -9.91 25.96
C VAL A 119 10.47 -9.11 25.53
N VAL A 120 10.57 -8.45 24.38
CA VAL A 120 9.47 -7.78 23.69
C VAL A 120 9.06 -8.61 22.49
N THR A 121 7.76 -8.89 22.37
CA THR A 121 7.17 -9.57 21.23
C THR A 121 6.19 -8.64 20.52
N ALA A 122 6.45 -8.33 19.25
CA ALA A 122 5.48 -7.68 18.37
C ALA A 122 4.80 -8.75 17.51
N SER A 123 3.48 -8.83 17.60
CA SER A 123 2.65 -9.75 16.81
C SER A 123 1.80 -8.95 15.83
N GLY A 124 1.86 -9.33 14.56
CA GLY A 124 1.08 -8.68 13.51
C GLY A 124 -0.41 -8.96 13.65
N THR A 125 -1.21 -7.93 13.43
CA THR A 125 -2.67 -8.00 13.51
C THR A 125 -3.27 -8.67 12.28
N THR A 126 -4.31 -9.49 12.48
CA THR A 126 -5.08 -10.12 11.40
C THR A 126 -5.80 -9.07 10.55
N GLY A 127 -5.80 -9.26 9.24
CA GLY A 127 -6.41 -8.33 8.28
C GLY A 127 -5.52 -7.13 7.90
N GLU A 128 -4.34 -7.01 8.51
CA GLU A 128 -3.35 -5.99 8.18
C GLU A 128 -2.19 -6.58 7.38
N ASN A 129 -1.39 -5.71 6.76
CA ASN A 129 -0.18 -6.13 6.03
C ASN A 129 0.93 -6.70 6.94
N SER A 130 0.75 -6.62 8.24
CA SER A 130 1.58 -7.25 9.26
C SER A 130 1.16 -8.68 9.59
N GLU A 131 0.03 -9.17 9.07
CA GLU A 131 -0.49 -10.48 9.44
C GLU A 131 0.53 -11.61 9.22
N GLY A 132 0.67 -12.43 10.27
CA GLY A 132 1.62 -13.54 10.34
C GLY A 132 3.04 -13.13 10.71
N ILE A 133 3.37 -11.83 10.75
CA ILE A 133 4.69 -11.34 11.15
C ILE A 133 4.81 -11.40 12.68
N LYS A 134 5.90 -11.99 13.16
CA LYS A 134 6.29 -11.96 14.58
C LYS A 134 7.71 -11.45 14.71
N VAL A 135 7.91 -10.43 15.56
CA VAL A 135 9.24 -9.91 15.93
C VAL A 135 9.45 -10.15 17.41
N VAL A 136 10.57 -10.80 17.75
CA VAL A 136 10.98 -11.03 19.15
C VAL A 136 12.32 -10.35 19.37
N GLN A 137 12.38 -9.49 20.37
CA GLN A 137 13.58 -8.78 20.77
C GLN A 137 13.86 -9.07 22.24
N SER A 138 15.00 -9.68 22.53
CA SER A 138 15.44 -9.97 23.90
C SER A 138 16.57 -9.04 24.32
N SER A 139 16.74 -8.88 25.63
CA SER A 139 17.92 -8.33 26.28
C SER A 139 18.24 -9.09 27.55
N ASN A 140 19.53 -9.23 27.84
CA ASN A 140 20.01 -9.70 29.13
C ASN A 140 20.19 -8.47 30.03
N LEU A 141 19.43 -8.42 31.12
CA LEU A 141 19.37 -7.28 32.04
C LEU A 141 20.58 -7.22 32.99
N GLU A 142 21.32 -8.31 33.17
CA GLU A 142 22.52 -8.37 34.01
C GLU A 142 23.74 -7.75 33.32
N SER A 143 23.84 -7.94 32.01
CA SER A 143 24.92 -7.42 31.16
C SER A 143 24.52 -6.16 30.39
N GLY A 144 23.23 -5.82 30.36
CA GLY A 144 22.68 -4.77 29.50
C GLY A 144 22.75 -5.09 28.01
N ALA A 145 23.12 -6.32 27.63
CA ALA A 145 23.28 -6.72 26.25
C ALA A 145 21.92 -6.90 25.56
N ILE A 146 21.75 -6.28 24.39
CA ILE A 146 20.54 -6.42 23.58
C ILE A 146 20.80 -7.46 22.49
N GLY A 147 19.97 -8.50 22.45
CA GLY A 147 20.04 -9.57 21.46
C GLY A 147 19.75 -9.09 20.05
N LYS A 148 20.01 -9.92 19.04
CA LYS A 148 19.55 -9.62 17.68
C LYS A 148 18.03 -9.87 17.59
N PRO A 149 17.26 -9.02 16.88
CA PRO A 149 15.85 -9.26 16.67
C PRO A 149 15.64 -10.53 15.85
N VAL A 150 14.71 -11.37 16.29
CA VAL A 150 14.26 -12.55 15.57
C VAL A 150 12.96 -12.22 14.87
N ILE A 151 12.91 -12.41 13.55
CA ILE A 151 11.71 -12.13 12.74
C ILE A 151 11.22 -13.43 12.11
N SER A 152 9.90 -13.67 12.16
CA SER A 152 9.22 -14.79 11.51
C SER A 152 8.02 -14.29 10.69
N GLY A 153 7.62 -15.06 9.67
CA GLY A 153 6.39 -14.82 8.89
C GLY A 153 6.51 -13.89 7.66
N ILE A 154 7.69 -13.81 7.04
CA ILE A 154 8.01 -12.96 5.86
C ILE A 154 8.40 -13.78 4.61
#